data_AF-A0A8T6N654-F1
#
_entry.id   AF-A0A8T6N654-F1
#
_cell.length_a   1.000
_cell.length_b   1.000
_cell.length_c   1.000
_cell.angle_alpha   90.00
_cell.angle_beta   90.00
_cell.angle_gamma   90.00
#
_symmetry.space_group_name_H-M   'P 1'
#
loop_
_entity.id
_entity.type
_entity.pdbx_description
1 polymer ?
#
loop_
_entity_poly.entity_id
_entity_poly.type
_entity_poly.pdbx_seq_one_letter_code
_entity_poly.pdbx_strand_id
1 'polypeptide(L)'
;MRFKDIKFDKFTSRTEDGVRAHISFGTDTTLSVIREPGKKHYEIALFDAKGSFKRMPGIIEPSHYDDVLPYQTENDVNAKMLKLMLITGTLQPKQIPTEPI
;
A
#
# COMPACT_ATOMS: atom_id res chain seq x y z
N MET A 1 2.81 0.05 11.07
CA MET A 1 1.42 -0.24 10.67
C MET A 1 1.38 -1.64 10.05
N ARG A 2 0.34 -2.44 10.27
CA ARG A 2 0.15 -3.76 9.64
C ARG A 2 -1.13 -3.78 8.81
N PHE A 3 -1.25 -4.75 7.90
CA PHE A 3 -2.46 -4.94 7.08
C PHE A 3 -3.75 -5.00 7.90
N LYS A 4 -3.76 -5.75 9.02
CA LYS A 4 -4.92 -5.86 9.90
C LYS A 4 -5.34 -4.55 10.58
N ASP A 5 -4.48 -3.54 10.55
CA ASP A 5 -4.74 -2.21 11.11
C ASP A 5 -5.37 -1.27 10.05
N ILE A 6 -5.52 -1.72 8.79
CA ILE A 6 -6.16 -0.95 7.72
C ILE A 6 -7.66 -0.84 8.00
N LYS A 7 -8.17 0.39 7.94
CA LYS A 7 -9.60 0.66 7.96
C LYS A 7 -10.12 0.64 6.52
N PHE A 8 -10.89 -0.39 6.21
CA PHE A 8 -11.50 -0.55 4.90
C PHE A 8 -12.90 0.05 4.88
N ASP A 9 -13.17 0.85 3.86
CA ASP A 9 -14.52 1.27 3.50
C ASP A 9 -15.15 0.21 2.61
N LYS A 10 -16.39 -0.18 2.92
CA LYS A 10 -17.17 -1.06 2.06
C LYS A 10 -17.70 -0.26 0.87
N PHE A 11 -17.76 -0.91 -0.29
CA PHE A 11 -18.50 -0.41 -1.43
C PHE A 11 -19.29 -1.57 -2.05
N THR A 12 -20.49 -1.29 -2.52
CA THR A 12 -21.35 -2.31 -3.13
C THR A 12 -21.28 -2.17 -4.64
N SER A 13 -21.02 -3.27 -5.34
CA SER A 13 -21.18 -3.34 -6.81
C SER A 13 -22.23 -4.38 -7.14
N ARG A 14 -23.36 -3.91 -7.69
CA ARG A 14 -24.54 -4.63 -8.23
C ARG A 14 -25.18 -5.71 -7.33
N THR A 15 -24.43 -6.64 -6.77
CA THR A 15 -24.92 -7.78 -5.97
C THR A 15 -24.00 -8.15 -4.79
N GLU A 16 -22.79 -7.61 -4.69
CA GLU A 16 -21.82 -8.00 -3.67
C GLU A 16 -21.00 -6.81 -3.15
N ASP A 17 -20.47 -6.95 -1.93
CA ASP A 17 -19.65 -5.94 -1.28
C ASP A 17 -18.15 -6.17 -1.53
N GLY A 18 -17.49 -5.14 -2.02
CA GLY A 18 -16.04 -4.99 -2.05
C GLY A 18 -15.55 -4.12 -0.90
N VAL A 19 -14.24 -4.03 -0.75
CA VAL A 19 -13.59 -3.17 0.23
C VAL A 19 -12.49 -2.34 -0.41
N ARG A 20 -12.32 -1.10 0.06
CA ARG A 20 -11.23 -0.22 -0.37
C ARG A 20 -10.62 0.54 0.79
N ALA A 21 -9.35 0.89 0.69
CA ALA A 21 -8.67 1.75 1.64
C ALA A 21 -7.63 2.62 0.92
N HIS A 22 -7.43 3.83 1.42
CA HIS A 22 -6.35 4.73 1.02
C HIS A 22 -5.49 5.04 2.22
N ILE A 23 -4.19 4.81 2.11
CA ILE A 23 -3.23 4.91 3.21
C ILE A 23 -2.10 5.82 2.76
N SER A 24 -1.99 7.00 3.38
CA SER A 24 -0.92 7.95 3.07
C SER A 24 0.37 7.59 3.81
N PHE A 25 1.49 7.66 3.10
CA PHE A 25 2.85 7.46 3.59
C PHE A 25 3.69 8.70 3.22
N GLY A 26 4.33 9.31 4.22
CA GLY A 26 5.05 10.57 4.00
C GLY A 26 4.11 11.71 3.53
N THR A 27 4.66 12.63 2.73
CA THR A 27 3.94 13.82 2.26
C THR A 27 3.33 13.67 0.86
N ASP A 28 3.78 12.68 0.07
CA ASP A 28 3.53 12.66 -1.38
C ASP A 28 3.05 11.31 -1.92
N THR A 29 2.80 10.31 -1.06
CA THR A 29 2.53 8.94 -1.51
C THR A 29 1.31 8.39 -0.80
N THR A 30 0.34 7.91 -1.58
CA THR A 30 -0.84 7.22 -1.06
C THR A 30 -0.94 5.84 -1.69
N LEU A 31 -1.07 4.80 -0.85
CA LEU A 31 -1.37 3.44 -1.26
C LEU A 31 -2.88 3.25 -1.30
N SER A 32 -3.41 2.89 -2.46
CA SER A 32 -4.78 2.38 -2.61
C SER A 32 -4.76 0.86 -2.58
N VAL A 33 -5.65 0.28 -1.79
CA VAL A 33 -5.84 -1.17 -1.67
C VAL A 33 -7.31 -1.45 -1.88
N ILE A 34 -7.64 -2.25 -2.88
CA ILE A 34 -9.01 -2.62 -3.22
C ILE A 34 -9.13 -4.13 -3.23
N ARG A 35 -10.25 -4.66 -2.75
CA ARG A 35 -10.70 -6.02 -3.08
C ARG A 35 -12.08 -5.92 -3.66
N GLU A 36 -12.18 -6.22 -4.94
CA GLU A 36 -13.47 -6.28 -5.61
C GLU A 36 -14.37 -7.34 -4.98
N PRO A 37 -15.69 -7.20 -5.10
CA PRO A 37 -16.62 -8.22 -4.63
C PRO A 37 -16.34 -9.59 -5.26
N GLY A 38 -16.49 -10.64 -4.46
CA GLY A 38 -16.27 -12.02 -4.90
C GLY A 38 -14.80 -12.41 -5.10
N LYS A 39 -13.85 -11.47 -4.98
CA LYS A 39 -12.41 -11.76 -5.11
C LYS A 39 -11.78 -12.09 -3.76
N LYS A 40 -10.79 -12.98 -3.80
CA LYS A 40 -9.97 -13.34 -2.63
C LYS A 40 -8.76 -12.41 -2.45
N HIS A 41 -8.18 -11.96 -3.56
CA HIS A 41 -6.97 -11.16 -3.59
C HIS A 41 -7.27 -9.68 -3.76
N TYR A 42 -6.32 -8.85 -3.33
CA TYR A 42 -6.37 -7.41 -3.44
C TYR A 42 -5.69 -6.93 -4.71
N GLU A 43 -6.06 -5.74 -5.14
CA GLU A 43 -5.37 -4.93 -6.12
C GLU A 43 -4.81 -3.70 -5.41
N ILE A 44 -3.61 -3.28 -5.81
CA ILE A 44 -2.98 -2.11 -5.24
C ILE A 44 -2.53 -1.13 -6.31
N ALA A 45 -2.59 0.16 -5.98
CA ALA A 45 -2.02 1.23 -6.79
C ALA A 45 -1.37 2.27 -5.86
N LEU A 46 -0.42 3.04 -6.40
CA LEU A 46 0.14 4.19 -5.72
C LEU A 46 -0.32 5.47 -6.41
N PHE A 47 -0.65 6.47 -5.60
CA PHE A 47 -0.97 7.81 -6.04
C PHE A 47 0.03 8.83 -5.49
N ASP A 48 0.36 9.84 -6.28
CA ASP A 48 1.10 11.01 -5.83
C ASP A 48 0.19 12.02 -5.08
N ALA A 49 0.76 13.12 -4.60
CA ALA A 49 0.03 14.19 -3.92
C ALA A 49 -1.08 14.85 -4.78
N LYS A 50 -1.04 14.68 -6.11
CA LYS A 50 -2.02 15.22 -7.06
C LYS A 50 -3.08 14.19 -7.43
N GLY A 51 -2.99 12.96 -6.91
CA GLY A 51 -3.90 11.86 -7.25
C GLY A 51 -3.55 11.16 -8.57
N SER A 52 -2.38 11.41 -9.15
CA SER A 52 -1.92 10.71 -10.35
C SER A 52 -1.28 9.38 -9.98
N PHE A 53 -1.37 8.37 -10.86
CA PHE A 53 -0.66 7.11 -10.65
C PHE A 53 0.85 7.37 -10.52
N LYS A 54 1.43 6.68 -9.54
CA LYS A 54 2.86 6.73 -9.23
C LYS A 54 3.40 5.30 -9.27
N ARG A 55 4.61 5.12 -9.78
CA ARG A 55 5.34 3.84 -9.69
C ARG A 55 6.56 4.02 -8.80
N MET A 56 6.88 2.99 -8.03
CA MET A 56 8.03 3.01 -7.13
C MET A 56 8.71 1.64 -7.16
N PRO A 57 10.01 1.56 -7.49
CA PRO A 57 10.78 0.32 -7.45
C PRO A 57 10.60 -0.41 -6.11
N GLY A 58 10.41 -1.72 -6.16
CA GLY A 58 10.14 -2.54 -4.98
C GLY A 58 8.67 -2.54 -4.51
N ILE A 59 7.83 -1.62 -5.02
CA ILE A 59 6.37 -1.61 -4.82
C ILE A 59 5.67 -2.03 -6.11
N ILE A 60 5.66 -1.16 -7.11
CA ILE A 60 5.20 -1.43 -8.49
C ILE A 60 6.39 -1.16 -9.38
N GLU A 61 6.94 -2.21 -9.97
CA GLU A 61 8.15 -2.10 -10.78
C GLU A 61 7.90 -1.20 -12.00
N PRO A 62 8.85 -0.33 -12.37
CA PRO A 62 8.70 0.52 -13.54
C PRO A 62 8.42 -0.25 -14.85
N SER A 63 8.91 -1.50 -14.92
CA SER A 63 8.71 -2.43 -16.03
C SER A 63 7.33 -3.12 -16.04
N HIS A 64 6.53 -2.96 -14.99
CA HIS A 64 5.16 -3.45 -15.01
C HIS A 64 4.36 -2.65 -16.03
N TYR A 65 3.57 -3.32 -16.87
CA TYR A 65 2.83 -2.62 -17.92
C TYR A 65 1.74 -1.72 -17.33
N ASP A 66 1.09 -2.20 -16.27
CA ASP A 66 -0.04 -1.54 -15.61
C ASP A 66 0.40 -0.68 -14.41
N ASP A 67 -0.41 0.32 -14.06
CA ASP A 67 -0.28 1.13 -12.84
C ASP A 67 -0.95 0.46 -11.62
N VAL A 68 -1.76 -0.57 -11.87
CA VAL A 68 -2.40 -1.39 -10.84
C VAL A 68 -1.72 -2.75 -10.78
N LEU A 69 -1.34 -3.17 -9.57
CA LEU A 69 -0.77 -4.49 -9.33
C LEU A 69 -1.86 -5.44 -8.78
N PRO A 70 -2.31 -6.44 -9.56
CA PRO A 70 -3.38 -7.35 -9.16
C PRO A 70 -2.88 -8.53 -8.30
N TYR A 71 -3.82 -9.33 -7.79
CA TYR A 71 -3.59 -10.61 -7.12
C TYR A 71 -2.74 -10.57 -5.84
N GLN A 72 -2.73 -9.44 -5.13
CA GLN A 72 -1.97 -9.27 -3.90
C GLN A 72 -2.64 -10.00 -2.73
N THR A 73 -1.88 -10.80 -2.00
CA THR A 73 -2.32 -11.34 -0.71
C THR A 73 -2.20 -10.30 0.40
N GLU A 74 -2.81 -10.54 1.56
CA GLU A 74 -2.64 -9.67 2.73
C GLU A 74 -1.16 -9.51 3.13
N ASN A 75 -0.36 -10.58 2.97
CA ASN A 75 1.07 -10.55 3.25
C ASN A 75 1.83 -9.67 2.25
N ASP A 76 1.46 -9.71 0.97
CA ASP A 76 2.06 -8.87 -0.06
C ASP A 76 1.77 -7.39 0.22
N VAL A 77 0.51 -7.06 0.50
CA VAL A 77 0.10 -5.69 0.87
C VAL A 77 0.85 -5.24 2.11
N ASN A 78 0.94 -6.08 3.16
CA ASN A 78 1.69 -5.77 4.37
C ASN A 78 3.18 -5.50 4.08
N ALA A 79 3.81 -6.30 3.23
CA ALA A 79 5.20 -6.10 2.83
C ALA A 79 5.39 -4.78 2.07
N LYS A 80 4.46 -4.41 1.17
CA LYS A 80 4.49 -3.11 0.49
C LYS A 80 4.31 -1.95 1.45
N MET A 81 3.39 -2.04 2.41
CA MET A 81 3.21 -1.02 3.45
C MET A 81 4.50 -0.82 4.25
N LEU A 82 5.17 -1.90 4.67
CA LEU A 82 6.45 -1.81 5.39
C LEU A 82 7.53 -1.13 4.55
N LYS A 83 7.65 -1.50 3.27
CA LYS A 83 8.59 -0.84 2.34
C LYS A 83 8.28 0.64 2.18
N LEU A 84 7.02 1.03 2.01
CA LEU A 84 6.61 2.43 1.90
C LEU A 84 6.93 3.22 3.17
N MET A 85 6.66 2.64 4.35
CA MET A 85 7.03 3.27 5.61
C MET A 85 8.54 3.50 5.74
N LEU A 86 9.38 2.56 5.28
CA LEU A 86 10.84 2.73 5.28
C LEU A 86 11.29 3.80 4.28
N ILE A 87 10.78 3.76 3.05
CA ILE A 87 11.13 4.72 1.98
C ILE A 87 10.74 6.15 2.37
N THR A 88 9.59 6.32 3.01
CA THR A 88 9.06 7.64 3.41
C THR A 88 9.54 8.10 4.79
N GLY A 89 10.35 7.30 5.49
CA GLY A 89 10.82 7.61 6.85
C GLY A 89 9.73 7.55 7.93
N THR A 90 8.54 7.03 7.62
CA THR A 90 7.45 6.82 8.58
C THR A 90 7.77 5.70 9.58
N LEU A 91 8.64 4.75 9.20
CA LEU A 91 9.32 3.84 10.12
C LEU A 91 10.76 4.35 10.31
N GLN A 92 11.06 4.95 11.47
CA GLN A 92 12.45 5.19 11.84
C GLN A 92 13.07 3.89 12.33
N PRO A 93 14.25 3.49 11.82
CA PRO A 93 15.05 2.44 12.43
C PRO A 93 15.29 2.81 13.90
N LYS A 94 15.22 1.84 14.82
CA LYS A 94 15.67 2.08 16.20
C LYS A 94 17.10 2.61 16.11
N GLN A 95 17.35 3.81 16.65
CA GLN A 95 18.70 4.29 16.86
C GLN A 95 19.43 3.24 17.70
N ILE A 96 20.48 2.65 17.13
CA ILE A 96 21.41 1.82 17.88
C ILE A 96 22.16 2.80 18.79
N PRO A 97 22.16 2.63 20.12
CA PRO A 97 22.96 3.46 20.99
C PRO A 97 24.42 3.37 20.54
N THR A 98 24.99 4.49 20.13
CA THR A 98 26.44 4.60 19.99
C THR A 98 27.00 4.66 21.39
N GLU A 99 27.45 3.52 21.92
CA GLU A 99 28.29 3.54 23.13
C GLU A 99 29.58 4.30 22.79
N PRO A 100 30.04 5.23 23.65
CA PRO A 100 31.33 5.88 23.46
C PRO A 100 32.44 4.82 23.54
N ILE A 101 33.32 4.84 22.55
CA ILE A 101 34.53 4.01 22.46
C ILE A 101 35.57 4.55 23.45
#